data_AF-A0AA49JGR2-F1
#
_entry.id   AF-A0AA49JGR2-F1
#
_cell.length_a   1.000
_cell.length_b   1.000
_cell.length_c   1.000
_cell.angle_alpha   90.00
_cell.angle_beta   90.00
_cell.angle_gamma   90.00
#
_symmetry.space_group_name_H-M   'P 1'
#
loop_
_entity.id
_entity.type
_entity.pdbx_description
1 polymer ?
#
loop_
_entity_poly.entity_id
_entity_poly.type
_entity_poly.pdbx_seq_one_letter_code
_entity_poly.pdbx_strand_id
1 'polypeptide(L)'
;MSENTFKKKEKNKTKDSASGSIFSRLDKTLGGNNAEGGLPVHYLPYVLFIVAICIFYIGNSHYADKTTRKIDKLHQEVEDLRADYTTLKSEYMFASKQSEVAKKVKKLGLKESEKPPFKIIVEKGEY
;
A
#
# COMPACT_ATOMS: atom_id res chain seq x y z
N MET A 1 25.96 -12.64 58.59
CA MET A 1 24.54 -12.22 58.50
C MET A 1 24.20 -12.01 57.04
N SER A 2 23.27 -12.80 56.50
CA SER A 2 22.67 -12.55 55.18
C SER A 2 21.33 -13.28 55.12
N GLU A 3 20.28 -12.61 55.56
CA GLU A 3 18.92 -13.04 55.28
C GLU A 3 18.49 -12.42 53.94
N ASN A 4 18.44 -13.26 52.90
CA ASN A 4 17.86 -12.89 51.62
C ASN A 4 16.34 -13.05 51.72
N THR A 5 15.62 -11.93 51.74
CA THR A 5 14.17 -11.90 51.74
C THR A 5 13.66 -12.31 50.36
N PHE A 6 13.19 -13.56 50.24
CA PHE A 6 12.48 -14.05 49.07
C PHE A 6 11.16 -13.27 48.91
N LYS A 7 11.17 -12.25 48.05
CA LYS A 7 9.97 -11.53 47.65
C LYS A 7 9.10 -12.49 46.83
N LYS A 8 8.10 -13.08 47.49
CA LYS A 8 7.03 -13.88 46.89
C LYS A 8 6.38 -13.06 45.77
N LYS A 9 6.73 -13.39 44.52
CA LYS A 9 6.11 -12.81 43.32
C LYS A 9 4.74 -13.49 43.18
N GLU A 10 3.68 -12.81 43.62
CA GLU A 10 2.32 -13.21 43.30
C GLU A 10 2.17 -13.31 41.78
N LYS A 11 1.79 -14.50 41.34
CA LYS A 11 1.31 -14.73 39.98
C LYS A 11 -0.08 -14.09 39.87
N ASN A 12 -0.16 -12.99 39.14
CA ASN A 12 -1.34 -12.70 38.32
C ASN A 12 -0.86 -12.19 36.96
N LYS A 13 -0.69 -13.16 36.05
CA LYS A 13 -0.69 -12.91 34.61
C LYS A 13 -2.16 -12.82 34.18
N THR A 14 -2.54 -11.67 33.66
CA THR A 14 -3.24 -11.56 32.36
C THR A 14 -3.26 -10.08 31.99
N LYS A 15 -2.24 -9.66 31.24
CA LYS A 15 -2.47 -8.66 30.19
C LYS A 15 -3.42 -9.32 29.20
N ASP A 16 -4.45 -8.60 28.73
CA ASP A 16 -4.59 -8.31 27.31
C ASP A 16 -5.74 -7.34 27.03
N SER A 17 -5.37 -6.26 26.33
CA SER A 17 -6.19 -5.33 25.53
C SER A 17 -7.12 -4.34 26.24
N ALA A 18 -6.95 -3.07 25.86
CA ALA A 18 -7.77 -1.92 26.20
C ALA A 18 -9.17 -2.00 25.55
N SER A 19 -9.98 -2.99 25.95
CA SER A 19 -11.41 -3.12 25.61
C SER A 19 -12.26 -3.10 26.88
N GLY A 20 -11.87 -2.29 27.88
CA GLY A 20 -12.34 -2.40 29.27
C GLY A 20 -13.33 -1.34 29.75
N SER A 21 -13.68 -0.33 28.94
CA SER A 21 -14.44 0.83 29.44
C SER A 21 -15.88 0.90 28.93
N ILE A 22 -16.14 0.34 27.75
CA ILE A 22 -17.45 0.43 27.09
C ILE A 22 -18.30 -0.80 27.43
N PHE A 23 -17.68 -1.98 27.49
CA PHE A 23 -18.38 -3.24 27.78
C PHE A 23 -18.87 -3.30 29.24
N SER A 24 -18.06 -2.85 30.20
CA SER A 24 -18.42 -2.81 31.63
C SER A 24 -19.50 -1.76 31.95
N ARG A 25 -19.52 -0.64 31.23
CA ARG A 25 -20.58 0.37 31.31
C ARG A 25 -21.87 -0.12 30.67
N LEU A 26 -21.76 -0.87 29.58
CA LEU A 26 -22.90 -1.48 28.90
C LEU A 26 -23.53 -2.58 29.76
N ASP A 27 -22.74 -3.46 30.36
CA ASP A 27 -23.20 -4.51 31.28
C ASP A 27 -23.86 -3.93 32.54
N LYS A 28 -23.28 -2.87 33.12
CA LYS A 28 -23.88 -2.18 34.28
C LYS A 28 -25.20 -1.48 33.98
N THR A 29 -25.43 -1.06 32.73
CA THR A 29 -26.67 -0.37 32.32
C THR A 29 -27.73 -1.34 31.78
N LEU A 30 -27.32 -2.50 31.25
CA LEU A 30 -28.23 -3.58 30.82
C LEU A 30 -28.62 -4.54 31.96
N GLY A 31 -27.71 -4.82 32.88
CA GLY A 31 -27.86 -5.84 33.94
C GLY A 31 -27.91 -5.30 35.37
N GLY A 32 -27.89 -3.98 35.57
CA GLY A 32 -27.75 -3.34 36.88
C GLY A 32 -29.00 -3.35 37.77
N ASN A 33 -29.15 -4.39 38.59
CA ASN A 33 -29.55 -4.37 40.01
C ASN A 33 -30.88 -3.72 40.44
N ASN A 34 -31.81 -3.36 39.55
CA ASN A 34 -33.18 -2.95 39.89
C ASN A 34 -34.16 -3.25 38.74
N ALA A 35 -34.04 -4.43 38.13
CA ALA A 35 -34.98 -4.88 37.09
C ALA A 35 -36.07 -5.77 37.72
N GLU A 36 -36.96 -5.17 38.52
CA GLU A 36 -38.24 -5.81 38.89
C GLU A 36 -39.19 -5.92 37.69
N GLY A 37 -38.85 -5.28 36.56
CA GLY A 37 -39.36 -5.61 35.24
C GLY A 37 -38.18 -5.61 34.27
N GLY A 38 -37.94 -6.74 33.59
CA GLY A 38 -36.84 -6.87 32.63
C GLY A 38 -36.86 -5.80 31.53
N LEU A 39 -35.79 -5.77 30.72
CA LEU A 39 -35.63 -4.83 29.60
C LEU A 39 -36.94 -4.65 28.83
N PRO A 40 -37.47 -3.42 28.71
CA PRO A 40 -38.69 -3.18 27.96
C PRO A 40 -38.49 -3.68 26.52
N VAL A 41 -39.33 -4.62 26.10
CA VAL A 41 -39.26 -5.30 24.78
C VAL A 41 -39.23 -4.29 23.62
N HIS A 42 -39.71 -3.07 23.87
CA HIS A 42 -39.70 -1.96 22.93
C HIS A 42 -38.30 -1.52 22.45
N TYR A 43 -37.25 -1.66 23.27
CA TYR A 43 -35.89 -1.26 22.89
C TYR A 43 -35.08 -2.37 22.20
N LEU A 44 -35.57 -3.61 22.25
CA LEU A 44 -34.95 -4.78 21.62
C LEU A 44 -34.66 -4.59 20.11
N PRO A 45 -35.61 -4.09 19.27
CA PRO A 45 -35.35 -3.88 17.85
C PRO A 45 -34.29 -2.80 17.57
N TYR A 46 -34.19 -1.79 18.44
CA TYR A 46 -33.21 -0.72 18.28
C TYR A 46 -31.78 -1.20 18.58
N VAL A 47 -31.62 -2.03 19.62
CA VAL A 47 -30.32 -2.66 19.93
C VAL A 47 -29.89 -3.61 18.81
N LEU A 48 -30.82 -4.41 18.27
CA LEU A 48 -30.56 -5.30 17.14
C LEU A 48 -30.09 -4.51 15.91
N PHE A 49 -30.72 -3.37 15.63
CA PHE A 49 -30.32 -2.48 14.53
C PHE A 49 -28.88 -1.95 14.69
N ILE A 50 -28.50 -1.52 15.90
CA ILE A 50 -27.12 -1.07 16.18
C ILE A 50 -26.13 -2.21 15.99
N VAL A 51 -26.45 -3.40 16.50
CA VAL A 51 -25.60 -4.60 16.32
C VAL A 51 -25.43 -4.93 14.83
N ALA A 52 -26.50 -4.84 14.03
CA ALA A 52 -26.43 -5.05 12.58
C ALA A 52 -25.50 -4.04 11.89
N ILE A 53 -25.56 -2.76 12.26
CA ILE A 53 -24.63 -1.73 11.75
C ILE A 53 -23.19 -2.03 12.17
N CYS A 54 -22.97 -2.45 13.42
CA CYS A 54 -21.63 -2.82 13.90
C CYS A 54 -21.04 -3.98 13.10
N ILE A 55 -21.83 -5.02 12.81
CA ILE A 55 -21.39 -6.15 11.99
C ILE A 55 -21.06 -5.68 10.57
N PHE A 56 -21.93 -4.84 9.98
CA PHE A 56 -21.69 -4.26 8.66
C PHE A 56 -20.40 -3.43 8.62
N TYR A 57 -20.14 -2.63 9.66
CA TYR A 57 -18.93 -1.83 9.80
C TYR A 57 -17.66 -2.68 9.87
N ILE A 58 -17.65 -3.74 10.68
CA ILE A 58 -16.52 -4.66 10.79
C ILE A 58 -16.26 -5.33 9.43
N GLY A 59 -17.33 -5.76 8.74
CA GLY A 59 -17.24 -6.32 7.39
C GLY A 59 -16.64 -5.35 6.37
N ASN A 60 -17.07 -4.09 6.41
CA ASN A 60 -16.55 -3.04 5.53
C ASN A 60 -15.07 -2.75 5.81
N SER A 61 -14.67 -2.63 7.07
CA SER A 61 -13.28 -2.44 7.48
C SER A 61 -12.38 -3.58 6.97
N HIS A 62 -12.82 -4.83 7.09
CA HIS A 62 -12.04 -5.96 6.61
C HIS A 62 -11.90 -6.00 5.07
N TYR A 63 -12.91 -5.49 4.35
CA TYR A 63 -12.83 -5.33 2.91
C TYR A 63 -11.85 -4.21 2.52
N ALA A 64 -11.86 -3.09 3.25
CA ALA A 64 -10.91 -2.00 3.07
C ALA A 64 -9.47 -2.48 3.28
N ASP A 65 -9.19 -3.22 4.36
CA ASP A 65 -7.85 -3.77 4.64
C ASP A 65 -7.34 -4.68 3.51
N LYS A 66 -8.20 -5.54 2.97
CA LYS A 66 -7.85 -6.40 1.83
C LYS A 66 -7.53 -5.58 0.58
N THR A 67 -8.27 -4.50 0.37
CA THR A 67 -8.11 -3.62 -0.78
C THR A 67 -6.81 -2.83 -0.68
N THR A 68 -6.51 -2.25 0.48
CA THR A 68 -5.24 -1.58 0.74
C THR A 68 -4.04 -2.48 0.48
N ARG A 69 -4.06 -3.73 1.00
CA ARG A 69 -2.97 -4.69 0.73
C ARG A 69 -2.80 -5.04 -0.74
N LYS A 70 -3.88 -5.02 -1.54
CA LYS A 70 -3.79 -5.24 -3.00
C LYS A 70 -3.19 -4.02 -3.68
N ILE A 71 -3.59 -2.83 -3.27
CA ILE A 71 -3.06 -1.57 -3.77
C ILE A 71 -1.54 -1.51 -3.54
N ASP A 72 -1.07 -1.85 -2.32
CA ASP A 72 0.36 -1.83 -2.00
C ASP A 72 1.17 -2.78 -2.90
N LYS A 73 0.66 -4.00 -3.15
CA LYS A 73 1.30 -4.97 -4.06
C LYS A 73 1.37 -4.46 -5.50
N LEU A 74 0.26 -3.91 -6.00
CA LEU A 74 0.21 -3.35 -7.35
C LEU A 74 1.14 -2.14 -7.50
N HIS A 75 1.26 -1.31 -6.46
CA HIS A 75 2.21 -0.20 -6.47
C HIS A 75 3.65 -0.70 -6.58
N GLN A 76 4.01 -1.75 -5.83
CA GLN A 76 5.33 -2.36 -5.91
C GLN A 76 5.61 -2.93 -7.32
N GLU A 77 4.65 -3.66 -7.90
CA GLU A 77 4.79 -4.19 -9.27
C GLU A 77 4.98 -3.08 -10.32
N VAL A 78 4.27 -1.95 -10.19
CA VAL A 78 4.42 -0.80 -11.08
C VAL A 78 5.78 -0.12 -10.91
N GLU A 79 6.28 -0.03 -9.68
CA GLU A 79 7.59 0.55 -9.40
C GLU A 79 8.73 -0.31 -9.98
N ASP A 80 8.65 -1.63 -9.80
CA ASP A 80 9.59 -2.59 -10.38
C ASP A 80 9.59 -2.48 -11.91
N LEU A 81 8.41 -2.49 -12.54
CA LEU A 81 8.29 -2.38 -14.00
C LEU A 81 8.82 -1.03 -14.52
N ARG A 82 8.65 0.05 -13.75
CA ARG A 82 9.18 1.37 -14.08
C ARG A 82 10.71 1.39 -13.99
N ALA A 83 11.29 0.71 -13.02
CA ALA A 83 12.74 0.57 -12.88
C ALA A 83 13.33 -0.19 -14.09
N ASP A 84 12.71 -1.30 -14.48
CA ASP A 84 13.10 -2.09 -15.66
C ASP A 84 13.02 -1.27 -16.95
N TYR A 85 11.90 -0.58 -17.17
CA TYR A 85 11.74 0.29 -18.34
C TYR A 85 12.81 1.38 -18.39
N THR A 86 13.11 2.00 -17.25
CA THR A 86 14.10 3.08 -17.18
C THR A 86 15.49 2.55 -17.52
N THR A 87 15.85 1.39 -16.99
CA THR A 87 17.12 0.71 -17.26
C THR A 87 17.23 0.36 -18.75
N LEU A 88 16.22 -0.32 -19.31
CA LEU A 88 16.19 -0.71 -20.71
C LEU A 88 16.24 0.49 -21.65
N LYS A 89 15.50 1.56 -21.33
CA LYS A 89 15.54 2.81 -22.08
C LYS A 89 16.94 3.44 -22.07
N SER A 90 17.62 3.41 -20.93
CA SER A 90 18.98 3.96 -20.82
C SER A 90 19.97 3.16 -21.69
N GLU A 91 19.86 1.82 -21.68
CA GLU A 91 20.68 0.94 -22.52
C GLU A 91 20.38 1.16 -24.01
N TYR A 92 19.11 1.27 -24.38
CA TYR A 92 18.70 1.58 -25.75
C TYR A 92 19.25 2.93 -26.22
N MET A 93 19.19 3.96 -25.39
CA MET A 93 19.75 5.28 -25.70
C MET A 93 21.27 5.23 -25.86
N PHE A 94 21.96 4.48 -25.00
CA PHE A 94 23.41 4.27 -25.12
C PHE A 94 23.75 3.53 -26.43
N ALA A 95 23.04 2.45 -26.75
CA ALA A 95 23.23 1.68 -27.97
C ALA A 95 22.90 2.48 -29.24
N SER A 96 21.92 3.38 -29.18
CA SER A 96 21.50 4.27 -30.27
C SER A 96 22.37 5.51 -30.41
N LYS A 97 23.29 5.75 -29.47
CA LYS A 97 24.20 6.90 -29.51
C LYS A 97 25.06 6.83 -30.78
N GLN A 98 25.13 7.94 -31.50
CA GLN A 98 25.87 8.06 -32.76
C GLN A 98 27.30 7.52 -32.67
N SER A 99 28.02 7.81 -31.57
CA SER A 99 29.37 7.29 -31.33
C SER A 99 29.44 5.77 -31.15
N GLU A 100 28.44 5.15 -30.53
CA GLU A 100 28.38 3.70 -30.34
C GLU A 100 27.98 2.99 -31.63
N VAL A 101 27.02 3.57 -32.36
CA VAL A 101 26.64 3.11 -33.71
C VAL A 101 27.84 3.18 -34.65
N ALA A 102 28.56 4.31 -34.68
CA ALA A 102 29.77 4.51 -35.49
C ALA A 102 30.84 3.45 -35.19
N LYS A 103 31.09 3.13 -33.91
CA LYS A 103 32.00 2.05 -33.51
C LYS A 103 31.54 0.67 -34.02
N LYS A 104 30.25 0.35 -33.93
CA LYS A 104 29.69 -0.93 -34.39
C LYS A 104 29.78 -1.06 -35.91
N VAL A 105 29.43 -0.02 -36.67
CA VAL A 105 29.44 -0.03 -38.14
C VAL A 105 30.84 0.14 -38.75
N LYS A 106 31.85 0.57 -37.97
CA LYS A 106 33.25 0.63 -38.40
C LYS A 106 33.78 -0.73 -38.88
N LYS A 107 33.31 -1.83 -38.29
CA LYS A 107 33.62 -3.20 -38.73
C LYS A 107 33.09 -3.51 -40.13
N LEU A 108 32.05 -2.81 -40.57
CA LEU A 108 31.45 -2.92 -41.89
C LEU A 108 32.08 -1.95 -42.91
N GLY A 109 33.13 -1.20 -42.51
CA GLY A 109 33.82 -0.24 -43.38
C GLY A 109 33.08 1.09 -43.57
N LEU A 110 31.94 1.28 -42.89
CA LEU A 110 31.15 2.52 -42.97
C LEU A 110 31.80 3.63 -42.14
N LYS A 111 31.86 4.84 -42.70
CA LYS A 111 32.42 6.05 -42.07
C LYS A 111 31.33 7.06 -41.80
N GLU A 112 31.46 7.76 -40.70
CA GLU A 112 30.56 8.82 -40.28
C GLU A 112 30.70 10.04 -41.19
N SER A 113 29.58 10.65 -41.58
CA SER A 113 29.59 11.87 -42.39
C SER A 113 29.75 13.09 -41.49
N GLU A 114 30.98 13.58 -41.34
CA GLU A 114 31.27 14.80 -40.57
C GLU A 114 30.83 16.09 -41.28
N LYS A 115 30.61 16.02 -42.59
CA LYS A 115 30.23 17.17 -43.42
C LYS A 115 28.72 17.17 -43.64
N PRO A 116 28.02 18.29 -43.43
CA PRO A 116 26.62 18.40 -43.78
C PRO A 116 26.44 18.23 -45.31
N PRO A 117 25.35 17.59 -45.76
CA PRO A 117 25.10 17.42 -47.19
C PRO A 117 24.83 18.76 -47.86
N PHE A 118 25.37 18.94 -49.07
CA PHE A 118 25.12 20.14 -49.86
C PHE A 118 23.67 20.14 -50.36
N LYS A 119 22.92 21.19 -50.02
CA LYS A 119 21.59 21.43 -50.61
C LYS A 119 21.79 21.96 -52.02
N ILE A 120 21.50 21.14 -53.02
CA ILE A 120 21.47 21.57 -54.42
C ILE A 120 20.20 22.41 -54.60
N ILE A 121 20.36 23.73 -54.67
CA ILE A 121 19.27 24.65 -55.02
C ILE A 121 19.28 24.72 -56.54
N VAL A 122 18.29 24.11 -57.18
CA VAL A 122 18.08 24.23 -58.62
C VAL A 122 17.39 25.57 -58.84
N GLU A 123 18.11 26.55 -59.37
CA GLU A 123 17.46 27.72 -59.94
C GLU A 123 16.58 27.22 -61.09
N LYS A 124 15.27 27.44 -60.98
CA LYS A 124 14.34 27.19 -62.09
C LYS A 124 14.80 28.10 -63.22
N GLY A 125 15.50 27.51 -64.19
CA GLY A 125 15.84 28.16 -65.44
C GLY A 125 14.58 28.74 -66.05
N GLU A 126 14.63 30.04 -66.30
CA GLU A 126 13.81 30.69 -67.31
C GLU A 126 13.97 29.90 -68.62
N TYR A 127 12.89 29.23 -69.00
CA TYR A 127 12.64 28.81 -70.38
C TYR A 127 11.54 29.72 -70.92
#